data_AF-A0A6N8Z0A5-F1
#
_entry.id   AF-A0A6N8Z0A5-F1
#
_cell.length_a   1.000
_cell.length_b   1.000
_cell.length_c   1.000
_cell.angle_alpha   90.00
_cell.angle_beta   90.00
_cell.angle_gamma   90.00
#
_symmetry.space_group_name_H-M   'P 1'
#
loop_
_entity.id
_entity.type
_entity.pdbx_description
1 polymer ?
#
loop_
_entity_poly.entity_id
_entity_poly.type
_entity_poly.pdbx_seq_one_letter_code
_entity_poly.pdbx_strand_id
1 'polypeptide(L)' 'MPDLTDEDILTLARAAGVAIPPELIAEVGYSLNGVLEALDRIDIPGLDEIEALPIIQPSPPVDAA' A
#
# COMPACT_ATOMS: atom_id res chain seq x y z
N MET A 1 3.80 11.78 -5.76
CA MET A 1 3.45 11.66 -4.31
C MET A 1 4.63 12.06 -3.43
N PRO A 2 4.44 12.58 -2.19
CA PRO A 2 5.56 12.85 -1.28
C PRO A 2 6.20 11.55 -0.78
N ASP A 3 7.49 11.62 -0.46
CA ASP A 3 8.24 10.49 0.13
C ASP A 3 7.69 10.13 1.52
N LEU A 4 7.69 8.83 1.82
CA LEU A 4 7.33 8.30 3.13
C LEU A 4 8.44 8.56 4.15
N THR A 5 8.04 8.94 5.36
CA THR A 5 8.94 9.02 6.51
C THR A 5 9.11 7.66 7.18
N ASP A 6 10.11 7.53 8.05
CA ASP A 6 10.31 6.32 8.86
C ASP A 6 9.07 5.97 9.71
N GLU A 7 8.34 6.98 10.19
CA GLU A 7 7.10 6.78 10.95
C GLU A 7 5.99 6.19 10.07
N ASP A 8 5.85 6.69 8.83
CA ASP A 8 4.89 6.17 7.86
C ASP A 8 5.21 4.72 7.51
N ILE A 9 6.48 4.41 7.25
CA ILE A 9 6.96 3.07 6.91
C ILE A 9 6.67 2.09 8.05
N LEU A 10 6.96 2.47 9.30
CA LEU A 10 6.66 1.65 10.48
C LEU A 10 5.16 1.45 10.70
N THR A 11 4.35 2.44 10.37
CA THR A 11 2.90 2.36 10.47
C THR A 11 2.32 1.40 9.42
N LEU A 12 2.79 1.51 8.17
CA LEU A 12 2.42 0.60 7.08
C LEU A 12 2.86 -0.84 7.38
N ALA A 13 4.07 -1.03 7.90
CA ALA A 13 4.57 -2.35 8.28
C ALA A 13 3.68 -3.02 9.33
N ARG A 14 3.26 -2.26 10.36
CA ARG A 14 2.32 -2.74 11.38
C ARG A 14 0.96 -3.11 10.79
N ALA A 15 0.42 -2.28 9.89
CA ALA A 15 -0.84 -2.59 9.21
C ALA A 15 -0.75 -3.86 8.35
N ALA A 16 0.41 -4.12 7.74
CA ALA A 16 0.69 -5.33 6.96
C ALA A 16 1.05 -6.56 7.82
N GLY A 17 1.16 -6.41 9.15
CA GLY A 17 1.60 -7.48 10.05
C GLY A 17 3.08 -7.86 9.89
N VAL A 18 3.90 -6.94 9.37
CA VAL A 18 5.34 -7.12 9.14
C VAL A 18 6.14 -6.38 10.22
N ALA A 19 7.13 -7.05 10.80
CA ALA A 19 8.10 -6.44 11.69
C ALA A 19 9.39 -6.14 10.91
N ILE A 20 9.74 -4.85 10.79
CA ILE A 20 10.96 -4.42 10.12
C ILE A 20 12.07 -4.23 11.17
N PRO A 21 13.24 -4.89 11.02
CA PRO A 21 14.41 -4.62 11.84
C PRO A 21 14.86 -3.15 11.70
N PRO A 22 15.27 -2.46 12.78
CA PRO A 22 15.66 -1.04 12.73
C PRO A 22 16.74 -0.74 11.69
N GLU A 23 17.69 -1.65 11.50
CA GLU A 23 18.79 -1.54 10.54
C GLU A 23 18.34 -1.57 9.07
N LEU A 24 17.14 -2.09 8.79
CA LEU A 24 16.60 -2.20 7.44
C LEU A 24 15.62 -1.06 7.09
N ILE A 25 15.22 -0.20 8.04
CA ILE A 25 14.21 0.84 7.79
C ILE A 25 14.62 1.76 6.63
N ALA A 26 15.88 2.19 6.60
CA ALA A 26 16.37 3.08 5.56
C ALA A 26 16.32 2.43 4.16
N GLU A 27 16.68 1.14 4.06
CA GLU A 27 16.64 0.40 2.79
C GLU A 27 15.20 0.18 2.31
N VAL A 28 14.31 -0.20 3.23
CA VAL A 28 12.88 -0.35 2.94
C VAL A 28 12.29 0.99 2.48
N GLY A 29 12.64 2.10 3.13
CA GLY A 29 12.21 3.43 2.74
C GLY A 29 12.66 3.81 1.34
N TYR A 30 13.93 3.56 0.99
CA TYR A 30 14.44 3.75 -0.37
C TYR A 30 13.65 2.94 -1.40
N SER A 31 13.37 1.67 -1.10
CA SER A 31 12.63 0.79 -2.00
C SER A 31 11.19 1.27 -2.19
N LEU A 32 10.48 1.57 -1.10
CA LEU A 32 9.09 2.01 -1.15
C LEU A 32 8.93 3.35 -1.87
N ASN A 33 9.79 4.33 -1.56
CA ASN A 33 9.74 5.64 -2.21
C ASN A 33 10.09 5.54 -3.71
N GLY A 34 11.03 4.68 -4.09
CA GLY A 34 11.31 4.40 -5.50
C GLY A 34 10.12 3.77 -6.24
N VAL A 35 9.36 2.88 -5.59
CA VAL A 35 8.12 2.33 -6.17
C VAL A 35 7.05 3.42 -6.28
N LEU A 36 6.87 4.26 -5.26
CA LEU A 36 5.92 5.38 -5.32
C LEU A 36 6.25 6.35 -6.44
N GLU A 37 7.54 6.68 -6.63
CA GLU A 37 7.99 7.51 -7.74
C GLU A 37 7.69 6.86 -9.10
N ALA A 38 7.92 5.54 -9.22
CA ALA A 38 7.59 4.81 -10.44
C ALA A 38 6.08 4.83 -10.73
N LEU A 39 5.24 4.68 -9.70
CA LEU A 39 3.77 4.74 -9.82
C LEU A 39 3.28 6.14 -10.20
N ASP A 40 3.87 7.19 -9.63
CA ASP A 40 3.51 8.60 -9.92
C ASP A 40 3.74 8.97 -11.39
N ARG A 41 4.62 8.24 -12.08
CA ARG A 41 4.90 8.42 -13.51
C ARG A 41 3.91 7.68 -14.42
N ILE A 42 3.06 6.82 -13.86
CA ILE A 42 2.05 6.09 -14.63
C ILE A 42 0.84 6.99 -14.80
N ASP A 43 0.76 7.65 -15.96
CA ASP A 43 -0.45 8.33 -16.40
C ASP A 43 -1.36 7.33 -17.13
N ILE A 44 -2.56 7.11 -16.59
CA ILE A 44 -3.58 6.23 -17.19
C ILE A 44 -4.71 7.13 -17.70
N PRO A 45 -4.79 7.36 -19.03
CA PRO A 45 -5.84 8.20 -19.60
C PRO A 45 -7.24 7.72 -19.21
N GLY A 46 -8.07 8.62 -18.69
CA GLY A 46 -9.44 8.34 -18.27
C GLY A 46 -9.58 7.62 -16.92
N LEU A 47 -8.49 7.45 -16.15
CA LEU A 47 -8.56 6.87 -14.80
C LEU A 47 -9.39 7.72 -13.84
N ASP A 48 -9.28 9.05 -13.94
CA ASP A 48 -10.04 9.98 -13.11
C ASP A 48 -11.53 10.06 -13.51
N GLU A 49 -11.89 9.50 -14.67
CA GLU A 49 -13.25 9.51 -15.20
C GLU A 49 -14.05 8.26 -14.79
N ILE A 50 -13.40 7.25 -14.19
CA ILE A 50 -14.04 6.01 -13.79
C ILE A 50 -14.28 5.95 -12.27
N GLU A 51 -15.46 5.48 -11.88
CA GLU A 51 -15.79 5.23 -10.47
C GLU A 51 -14.99 4.03 -9.93
N ALA A 52 -14.52 4.13 -8.68
CA ALA A 52 -13.83 3.03 -8.02
C ALA A 52 -14.74 1.80 -7.91
N LEU A 53 -14.21 0.63 -8.27
CA LEU A 53 -14.96 -0.62 -8.15
C LEU A 53 -15.29 -0.89 -6.67
N PRO A 54 -16.53 -1.26 -6.34
CA PRO A 54 -16.89 -1.58 -4.97
C PRO A 54 -16.14 -2.82 -4.49
N ILE A 55 -15.61 -2.75 -3.28
CA ILE A 55 -14.98 -3.90 -2.62
C ILE A 55 -16.08 -4.86 -2.17
N ILE A 56 -16.30 -5.95 -2.90
CA ILE A 56 -17.24 -7.00 -2.51
C ILE A 56 -16.50 -7.98 -1.60
N GLN A 57 -16.85 -8.01 -0.31
CA GLN A 57 -16.37 -9.06 0.57
C GLN A 57 -17.10 -10.38 0.28
N PRO A 58 -16.39 -11.51 0.15
CA PRO A 58 -17.05 -12.80 0.04
C PRO A 58 -17.91 -13.04 1.29
N SER A 59 -19.19 -13.37 1.10
CA SER A 59 -20.07 -13.73 2.21
C SER A 59 -19.53 -14.96 2.95
N PRO A 60 -19.62 -15.02 4.29
CA PRO A 60 -19.25 -16.23 5.02
C PRO A 60 -20.14 -17.41 4.55
N PRO A 61 -19.60 -18.64 4.53
CA PRO A 61 -20.36 -19.81 4.10
C PRO A 61 -21.62 -19.99 4.97
N VAL A 62 -22.74 -20.27 4.31
CA VAL A 62 -24.10 -20.35 4.90
C VAL A 62 -24.28 -21.58 5.83
N ASP A 63 -23.30 -22.50 5.90
CA ASP A 63 -23.40 -23.77 6.63
C ASP A 63 -22.48 -23.84 7.87
N ALA A 64 -22.47 -22.81 8.71
CA ALA A 64 -21.89 -22.86 10.06
C ALA A 64 -22.93 -22.46 11.11
N ALA A 65 -23.96 -23.30 11.27
CA ALA A 65 -24.93 -23.27 12.36
C ALA A 65 -25.22 -24.70 12.83
#